data_AF-A0A436ZYF0-F1
#
_entry.id   AF-A0A436ZYF0-F1
#
_cell.length_a   1.000
_cell.length_b   1.000
_cell.length_c   1.000
_cell.angle_alpha   90.00
_cell.angle_beta   90.00
_cell.angle_gamma   90.00
#
_symmetry.space_group_name_H-M   'P 1'
#
loop_
_entity.id
_entity.type
_entity.pdbx_description
1 polymer ?
#
loop_
_entity_poly.entity_id
_entity_poly.type
_entity_poly.pdbx_seq_one_letter_code
_entity_poly.pdbx_strand_id
1 'polypeptide(L)'
;MDDDYGDIDDAAFAAVADATEMAHLASRANTPAGPSKQPVVQPVPRKVQKPSGPSSIIVNTRQKGNPLLPYIKNTPWEYGDIPADYLPNPRTAMLFLSLKYHRLHPEYIYTRIKSLGHAYTLRVVLVLVDTEQHADPLKELTKAGIIHNLTIMLAWSPAEAGRYVELYKALENTPATMIKERQKEDYMSRVEDVVTSVKGVNKTDALGLIMMFGSMRAAVNASEEQVGLIPGWGEKKTRRWCAAVRENFRVGGAVLKKRDEAEGGVETTVLLNPMEDEERLALNRRLGIAGPAKVKQKEDIEMIELDEDEVQAMIEMEEEERRRKMPQDGKVDTTGAAKQKAAPSTTTTTTTTTEDGVMAALAKLRKQ
;
A
#
# COMPACT_ATOMS: atom_id res chain seq x y z
N MET A 1 53.25 -97.70 6.53
CA MET A 1 52.53 -96.59 5.86
C MET A 1 53.54 -95.52 5.44
N ASP A 2 54.71 -95.96 4.98
CA ASP A 2 55.14 -95.94 3.58
C ASP A 2 54.91 -94.63 2.81
N ASP A 3 56.04 -93.92 2.69
CA ASP A 3 56.38 -92.97 1.63
C ASP A 3 56.35 -93.68 0.26
N ASP A 4 55.69 -93.08 -0.73
CA ASP A 4 55.92 -93.36 -2.15
C ASP A 4 55.71 -92.06 -2.94
N TYR A 5 56.82 -91.40 -3.29
CA TYR A 5 56.88 -90.18 -4.09
C TYR A 5 57.15 -90.62 -5.54
N GLY A 6 56.09 -90.71 -6.33
CA GLY A 6 56.17 -91.02 -7.77
C GLY A 6 56.39 -89.74 -8.59
N ASP A 7 57.35 -89.83 -9.51
CA ASP A 7 57.75 -88.84 -10.51
C ASP A 7 56.55 -88.25 -11.28
N ILE A 8 56.47 -86.92 -11.35
CA ILE A 8 55.55 -86.20 -12.24
C ILE A 8 56.33 -85.73 -13.46
N ASP A 9 55.82 -86.11 -14.63
CA ASP A 9 56.41 -85.92 -15.96
C ASP A 9 56.80 -84.47 -16.30
N ASP A 10 58.09 -84.24 -16.59
CA ASP A 10 58.68 -82.97 -17.06
C ASP A 10 58.09 -82.44 -18.39
N ALA A 11 57.27 -83.24 -19.09
CA ALA A 11 56.59 -82.83 -20.31
C ALA A 11 55.41 -81.87 -20.05
N ALA A 12 54.80 -81.90 -18.86
CA ALA A 12 53.69 -81.02 -18.52
C ALA A 12 54.14 -79.59 -18.18
N PHE A 13 55.39 -79.38 -17.76
CA PHE A 13 55.92 -78.06 -17.43
C PHE A 13 56.40 -77.28 -18.68
N ALA A 14 56.89 -77.99 -19.71
CA ALA A 14 57.33 -77.38 -20.97
C ALA A 14 56.15 -76.84 -21.81
N ALA A 15 54.98 -77.50 -21.78
CA ALA A 15 53.79 -77.05 -22.50
C ALA A 15 53.17 -75.77 -21.91
N VAL A 16 53.34 -75.53 -20.61
CA VAL A 16 52.86 -74.31 -19.94
C VAL A 16 53.81 -73.13 -20.22
N ALA A 17 55.11 -73.39 -20.38
CA ALA A 17 56.09 -72.35 -20.74
C ALA A 17 55.89 -71.84 -22.19
N ASP A 18 55.60 -72.73 -23.14
CA ASP A 18 55.41 -72.38 -24.57
C ASP A 18 54.09 -71.62 -24.82
N ALA A 19 53.03 -71.96 -24.07
CA ALA A 19 51.77 -71.20 -24.06
C ALA A 19 51.91 -69.80 -23.45
N THR A 20 52.88 -69.61 -22.54
CA THR A 20 53.15 -68.31 -21.89
C THR A 20 54.00 -67.40 -22.80
N GLU A 21 54.87 -67.96 -23.63
CA GLU A 21 55.70 -67.20 -24.59
C GLU A 21 54.89 -66.70 -25.81
N MET A 22 53.94 -67.50 -26.30
CA MET A 22 53.02 -67.09 -27.39
C MET A 22 52.02 -65.99 -26.98
N ALA A 23 51.69 -65.87 -25.69
CA ALA A 23 50.85 -64.79 -25.17
C ALA A 23 51.63 -63.46 -25.01
N HIS A 24 52.95 -63.51 -24.87
CA HIS A 24 53.81 -62.33 -24.64
C HIS A 24 54.28 -61.62 -25.93
N LEU A 25 54.12 -62.22 -27.11
CA LEU A 25 54.40 -61.60 -28.42
C LEU A 25 53.19 -60.86 -29.02
N ALA A 26 51.97 -61.10 -28.53
CA ALA A 26 50.74 -60.49 -29.05
C ALA A 26 50.34 -59.15 -28.36
N SER A 27 51.10 -58.66 -27.37
CA SER A 27 50.75 -57.44 -26.61
C SER A 27 51.77 -56.29 -26.69
N ARG A 28 52.70 -56.28 -27.67
CA ARG A 28 53.66 -55.17 -27.89
C ARG A 28 53.13 -54.06 -28.82
N ALA A 29 51.90 -53.62 -28.57
CA ALA A 29 51.46 -52.29 -28.97
C ALA A 29 50.64 -51.68 -27.82
N ASN A 30 51.11 -50.53 -27.35
CA ASN A 30 50.44 -49.61 -26.43
C ASN A 30 50.60 -49.87 -24.92
N THR A 31 51.54 -49.16 -24.29
CA THR A 31 51.51 -48.89 -22.84
C THR A 31 51.85 -47.41 -22.61
N PRO A 32 51.06 -46.69 -21.78
CA PRO A 32 51.19 -45.25 -21.56
C PRO A 32 52.16 -44.91 -20.42
N ALA A 33 52.68 -43.68 -20.45
CA ALA A 33 53.54 -43.10 -19.42
C ALA A 33 52.76 -42.19 -18.45
N GLY A 34 53.06 -42.31 -17.15
CA GLY A 34 53.04 -41.21 -16.17
C GLY A 34 51.73 -40.91 -15.40
N PRO A 35 51.79 -40.58 -14.09
CA PRO A 35 50.62 -40.23 -13.28
C PRO A 35 50.26 -38.77 -13.55
N SER A 36 49.19 -38.55 -14.32
CA SER A 36 48.63 -37.22 -14.59
C SER A 36 47.23 -37.11 -13.99
N LYS A 37 46.97 -35.97 -13.36
CA LYS A 37 45.70 -35.55 -12.75
C LYS A 37 44.54 -35.90 -13.68
N GLN A 38 43.65 -36.78 -13.25
CA GLN A 38 42.43 -37.06 -14.01
C GLN A 38 41.62 -35.76 -14.12
N PRO A 39 41.33 -35.25 -15.32
CA PRO A 39 40.39 -34.16 -15.45
C PRO A 39 39.02 -34.76 -15.12
N VAL A 40 38.36 -34.19 -14.11
CA VAL A 40 36.94 -34.41 -13.86
C VAL A 40 36.21 -34.16 -15.19
N VAL A 41 35.74 -35.23 -15.83
CA VAL A 41 34.91 -35.13 -17.04
C VAL A 41 33.56 -34.63 -16.56
N GLN A 42 33.41 -33.29 -16.54
CA GLN A 42 32.11 -32.67 -16.37
C GLN A 42 31.20 -33.20 -17.48
N PRO A 43 29.96 -33.63 -17.17
CA PRO A 43 28.98 -33.89 -18.21
C PRO A 43 28.88 -32.64 -19.06
N VAL A 44 29.05 -32.79 -20.38
CA VAL A 44 29.06 -31.68 -21.34
C VAL A 44 27.85 -30.80 -21.03
N PRO A 45 28.03 -29.52 -20.68
CA PRO A 45 26.91 -28.65 -20.37
C PRO A 45 25.99 -28.67 -21.60
N ARG A 46 24.77 -29.18 -21.41
CA ARG A 46 23.72 -29.12 -22.41
C ARG A 46 23.64 -27.66 -22.80
N LYS A 47 24.12 -27.31 -23.99
CA LYS A 47 24.14 -25.93 -24.49
C LYS A 47 22.68 -25.51 -24.50
N VAL A 48 22.24 -24.81 -23.46
CA VAL A 48 21.05 -23.97 -23.53
C VAL A 48 21.34 -23.10 -24.74
N GLN A 49 20.54 -23.24 -25.79
CA GLN A 49 20.66 -22.41 -26.97
C GLN A 49 20.67 -20.98 -26.45
N LYS A 50 21.83 -20.32 -26.57
CA LYS A 50 21.91 -18.92 -26.21
C LYS A 50 20.94 -18.23 -27.16
N PRO A 51 20.05 -17.38 -26.64
CA PRO A 51 19.07 -16.72 -27.47
C PRO A 51 19.80 -16.00 -28.61
N SER A 52 19.27 -16.13 -29.82
CA SER A 52 19.73 -15.38 -30.98
C SER A 52 19.36 -13.90 -30.74
N GLY A 53 20.17 -13.23 -29.92
CA GLY A 53 19.98 -11.88 -29.41
C GLY A 53 19.53 -11.82 -27.95
N PRO A 54 19.97 -10.84 -27.14
CA PRO A 54 19.58 -10.69 -25.73
C PRO A 54 18.09 -10.38 -25.50
N SER A 55 17.30 -10.22 -26.56
CA SER A 55 15.93 -9.72 -26.52
C SER A 55 14.88 -10.68 -27.10
N SER A 56 15.22 -11.94 -27.43
CA SER A 56 14.23 -12.90 -27.94
C SER A 56 13.52 -13.68 -26.82
N ILE A 57 12.24 -13.98 -27.02
CA ILE A 57 11.45 -14.87 -26.16
C ILE A 57 11.70 -16.31 -26.59
N ILE A 58 12.01 -17.20 -25.64
CA ILE A 58 12.16 -18.63 -25.95
C ILE A 58 10.81 -19.31 -25.75
N VAL A 59 10.34 -19.99 -26.79
CA VAL A 59 9.07 -20.71 -26.85
C VAL A 59 9.33 -22.21 -26.87
N ASN A 60 8.58 -22.97 -26.10
CA ASN A 60 8.68 -24.43 -26.14
C ASN A 60 8.18 -24.98 -27.47
N THR A 61 8.86 -25.98 -28.02
CA THR A 61 8.41 -26.72 -29.22
C THR A 61 7.00 -27.32 -29.05
N ARG A 62 6.59 -27.64 -27.82
CA ARG A 62 5.22 -28.11 -27.48
C ARG A 62 4.13 -27.08 -27.76
N GLN A 63 4.48 -25.80 -27.82
CA GLN A 63 3.55 -24.70 -28.07
C GLN A 63 3.38 -24.39 -29.56
N LYS A 64 3.93 -25.23 -30.45
CA LYS A 64 3.76 -25.10 -31.89
C LYS A 64 2.27 -25.20 -32.25
N GLY A 65 1.74 -24.18 -32.91
CA GLY A 65 0.32 -24.10 -33.29
C GLY A 65 -0.59 -23.47 -32.25
N ASN A 66 -0.05 -22.97 -31.12
CA ASN A 66 -0.84 -22.23 -30.14
C ASN A 66 -1.34 -20.90 -30.75
N PRO A 67 -2.65 -20.57 -30.63
CA PRO A 67 -3.23 -19.33 -31.16
C PRO A 67 -2.63 -18.03 -30.59
N LEU A 68 -1.83 -18.07 -29.52
CA LEU A 68 -1.19 -16.87 -28.98
C LEU A 68 0.06 -16.44 -29.75
N LEU A 69 0.75 -17.36 -30.44
CA LEU A 69 2.00 -17.06 -31.15
C LEU A 69 1.88 -15.96 -32.23
N PRO A 70 0.81 -15.94 -33.06
CA PRO A 70 0.63 -14.88 -34.06
C PRO A 70 0.48 -13.47 -33.48
N TYR A 71 0.16 -13.35 -32.19
CA TYR A 71 -0.02 -12.07 -31.51
C TYR A 71 1.27 -11.56 -30.84
N ILE A 72 2.32 -12.37 -30.78
CA ILE A 72 3.67 -11.95 -30.36
C ILE A 72 4.40 -11.42 -31.60
N LYS A 73 4.32 -10.12 -31.84
CA LYS A 73 4.87 -9.44 -33.02
C LYS A 73 5.94 -8.40 -32.67
N ASN A 74 5.81 -7.75 -31.52
CA ASN A 74 6.69 -6.67 -31.11
C ASN A 74 8.06 -7.18 -30.65
N THR A 75 8.14 -8.45 -30.25
CA THR A 75 9.35 -9.08 -29.73
C THR A 75 9.67 -10.33 -30.54
N PRO A 76 10.92 -10.51 -31.01
CA PRO A 76 11.32 -11.73 -31.70
C PRO A 76 11.22 -12.93 -30.76
N TRP A 77 10.87 -14.09 -31.30
CA TRP A 77 10.81 -15.32 -30.53
C TRP A 77 11.41 -16.49 -31.30
N GLU A 78 11.95 -17.47 -30.56
CA GLU A 78 12.61 -18.65 -31.11
C GLU A 78 12.11 -19.91 -30.39
N TYR A 79 12.14 -21.06 -31.08
CA TYR A 79 11.84 -22.33 -30.44
C TYR A 79 13.07 -22.87 -29.69
N GLY A 80 12.88 -23.27 -28.44
CA GLY A 80 13.90 -23.90 -27.62
C GLY A 80 13.36 -25.07 -26.79
N ASP A 81 14.25 -25.94 -26.34
CA ASP A 81 13.93 -27.02 -25.39
C ASP A 81 13.99 -26.45 -23.97
N ILE A 82 12.81 -26.11 -23.43
CA ILE A 82 12.63 -25.54 -22.09
C ILE A 82 11.56 -26.33 -21.32
N PRO A 83 11.62 -26.39 -19.97
CA PRO A 83 10.58 -27.04 -19.18
C PRO A 83 9.26 -26.22 -19.18
N ALA A 84 9.36 -24.88 -19.19
CA ALA A 84 8.24 -23.95 -19.29
C ALA A 84 7.63 -23.90 -20.71
N ASP A 85 6.54 -23.18 -20.90
CA ASP A 85 5.92 -22.99 -22.22
C ASP A 85 6.47 -21.75 -22.92
N TYR A 86 6.60 -20.66 -22.16
CA TYR A 86 7.20 -19.41 -22.60
C TYR A 86 8.22 -18.93 -21.59
N LEU A 87 9.36 -18.48 -22.08
CA LEU A 87 10.44 -17.93 -21.28
C LEU A 87 10.77 -16.54 -21.84
N PRO A 88 10.07 -15.48 -21.38
CA PRO A 88 10.39 -14.12 -21.78
C PRO A 88 11.76 -13.69 -21.23
N ASN A 89 12.04 -14.01 -19.97
CA ASN A 89 13.30 -13.71 -19.29
C ASN A 89 13.90 -14.95 -18.67
N PRO A 90 15.23 -15.02 -18.49
CA PRO A 90 15.88 -16.13 -17.81
C PRO A 90 15.38 -16.38 -16.37
N ARG A 91 14.85 -15.35 -15.71
CA ARG A 91 14.32 -15.41 -14.34
C ARG A 91 12.81 -15.67 -14.25
N THR A 92 12.09 -15.57 -15.37
CA THR A 92 10.64 -15.63 -15.42
C THR A 92 10.19 -16.76 -16.33
N ALA A 93 9.53 -17.77 -15.76
CA ALA A 93 8.90 -18.84 -16.53
C ALA A 93 7.39 -18.63 -16.59
N MET A 94 6.81 -18.85 -17.77
CA MET A 94 5.37 -18.82 -17.98
C MET A 94 4.88 -20.18 -18.48
N LEU A 95 3.82 -20.67 -17.86
CA LEU A 95 3.04 -21.83 -18.31
C LEU A 95 1.76 -21.33 -18.96
N PHE A 96 1.33 -21.98 -20.03
CA PHE A 96 0.06 -21.65 -20.70
C PHE A 96 -0.98 -22.73 -20.42
N LEU A 97 -2.18 -22.29 -20.06
CA LEU A 97 -3.31 -23.17 -19.78
C LEU A 97 -4.59 -22.54 -20.34
N SER A 98 -5.35 -23.28 -21.13
CA SER A 98 -6.75 -22.93 -21.46
C SER A 98 -7.68 -23.56 -20.41
N LEU A 99 -8.72 -22.84 -19.99
CA LEU A 99 -9.71 -23.38 -19.06
C LEU A 99 -10.48 -24.55 -19.66
N LYS A 100 -10.82 -24.50 -20.95
CA LYS A 100 -11.43 -25.62 -21.67
C LYS A 100 -10.56 -26.87 -21.59
N TYR A 101 -9.24 -26.72 -21.75
CA TYR A 101 -8.31 -27.83 -21.62
C TYR A 101 -8.18 -28.32 -20.17
N HIS A 102 -8.15 -27.41 -19.21
CA HIS A 102 -8.07 -27.76 -17.78
C HIS A 102 -9.26 -28.59 -17.31
N ARG A 103 -10.47 -28.31 -17.82
CA ARG A 103 -11.66 -29.12 -17.52
C ARG A 103 -11.56 -30.54 -18.05
N LEU A 104 -10.87 -30.75 -19.17
CA LEU A 104 -10.66 -32.08 -19.73
C LEU A 104 -9.52 -32.83 -19.03
N HIS A 105 -8.46 -32.11 -18.64
CA HIS A 105 -7.27 -32.67 -18.02
C HIS A 105 -6.82 -31.83 -16.80
N PRO A 106 -7.45 -32.02 -15.62
CA PRO A 106 -7.07 -31.28 -14.42
C PRO A 106 -5.65 -31.61 -13.94
N GLU A 107 -5.18 -32.85 -14.14
CA GLU A 107 -3.83 -33.30 -13.74
C GLU A 107 -2.68 -32.63 -14.52
N TYR A 108 -2.97 -32.12 -15.72
CA TYR A 108 -1.96 -31.55 -16.59
C TYR A 108 -1.18 -30.42 -15.90
N ILE A 109 -1.88 -29.47 -15.28
CA ILE A 109 -1.20 -28.31 -14.69
C ILE A 109 -0.30 -28.69 -13.51
N TYR A 110 -0.72 -29.64 -12.67
CA TYR A 110 0.05 -30.10 -11.53
C TYR A 110 1.35 -30.81 -11.95
N THR A 111 1.30 -31.65 -12.98
CA THR A 111 2.50 -32.29 -13.53
C THR A 111 3.46 -31.26 -14.14
N ARG A 112 2.92 -30.23 -14.82
CA ARG A 112 3.73 -29.13 -15.38
C ARG A 112 4.40 -28.30 -14.30
N ILE A 113 3.66 -27.92 -13.24
CA ILE A 113 4.21 -27.20 -12.08
C ILE A 113 5.33 -28.01 -11.43
N LYS A 114 5.13 -29.32 -11.23
CA LYS A 114 6.15 -30.21 -10.69
C LYS A 114 7.41 -30.27 -11.57
N SER A 115 7.24 -30.32 -12.90
CA SER A 115 8.36 -30.33 -13.85
C SER A 115 9.14 -29.02 -13.90
N LEU A 116 8.47 -27.89 -13.61
CA LEU A 116 9.10 -26.56 -13.55
C LEU A 116 9.94 -26.40 -12.27
N GLY A 117 9.50 -27.03 -11.18
CA GLY A 117 10.16 -26.96 -9.88
C GLY A 117 10.32 -25.53 -9.36
N HIS A 118 11.46 -25.26 -8.75
CA HIS A 118 11.84 -23.94 -8.21
C HIS A 118 12.98 -23.29 -9.01
N ALA A 119 13.14 -23.66 -10.29
CA ALA A 119 14.23 -23.16 -11.12
C ALA A 119 14.15 -21.65 -11.47
N TYR A 120 12.96 -21.05 -11.32
CA TYR A 120 12.69 -19.67 -11.72
C TYR A 120 12.16 -18.86 -10.54
N THR A 121 12.60 -17.59 -10.45
CA THR A 121 12.18 -16.66 -9.39
C THR A 121 10.71 -16.29 -9.56
N LEU A 122 10.32 -15.89 -10.77
CA LEU A 122 8.94 -15.57 -11.10
C LEU A 122 8.38 -16.72 -11.94
N ARG A 123 7.28 -17.30 -11.46
CA ARG A 123 6.59 -18.39 -12.13
C ARG A 123 5.15 -17.98 -12.33
N VAL A 124 4.77 -17.84 -13.59
CA VAL A 124 3.47 -17.34 -14.00
C VAL A 124 2.69 -18.45 -14.68
N VAL A 125 1.43 -18.61 -14.34
CA VAL A 125 0.48 -19.42 -15.09
C VAL A 125 -0.44 -18.47 -15.83
N LEU A 126 -0.26 -18.40 -17.15
CA LEU A 126 -1.10 -17.65 -18.06
C LEU A 126 -2.32 -18.50 -18.41
N VAL A 127 -3.48 -18.09 -17.91
CA VAL A 127 -4.74 -18.81 -18.06
C VAL A 127 -5.62 -18.09 -19.07
N LEU A 128 -5.94 -18.78 -20.17
CA LEU A 128 -6.92 -18.33 -21.15
C LEU A 128 -8.32 -18.74 -20.71
N VAL A 129 -9.18 -17.74 -20.47
CA VAL A 129 -10.59 -17.91 -20.08
C VAL A 129 -11.44 -18.06 -21.34
N ASP A 130 -11.62 -19.30 -21.79
CA ASP A 130 -12.34 -19.68 -23.02
C ASP A 130 -13.66 -20.44 -22.74
N THR A 131 -14.14 -20.42 -21.50
CA THR A 131 -15.37 -21.09 -21.06
C THR A 131 -16.24 -20.18 -20.20
N GLU A 132 -17.56 -20.28 -20.34
CA GLU A 132 -18.51 -19.53 -19.51
C GLU A 132 -18.47 -19.94 -18.03
N GLN A 133 -18.33 -21.24 -17.73
CA GLN A 133 -18.16 -21.74 -16.36
C GLN A 133 -16.69 -21.73 -15.94
N HIS A 134 -16.19 -20.55 -15.56
CA HIS A 134 -14.79 -20.35 -15.14
C HIS A 134 -14.59 -20.26 -13.62
N ALA A 135 -15.65 -20.11 -12.82
CA ALA A 135 -15.55 -19.88 -11.38
C ALA A 135 -14.87 -21.04 -10.62
N ASP A 136 -15.31 -22.28 -10.87
CA ASP A 136 -14.78 -23.48 -10.21
C ASP A 136 -13.30 -23.77 -10.56
N PRO A 137 -12.91 -23.85 -11.86
CA PRO A 137 -11.51 -24.09 -12.20
C PRO A 137 -10.58 -22.97 -11.75
N LEU A 138 -11.03 -21.71 -11.76
CA LEU A 138 -10.21 -20.59 -11.26
C LEU A 138 -10.01 -20.66 -9.74
N LYS A 139 -11.02 -21.11 -8.99
CA LYS A 139 -10.88 -21.32 -7.54
C LYS A 139 -9.85 -22.39 -7.23
N GLU A 140 -9.89 -23.51 -7.95
CA GLU A 140 -8.91 -24.61 -7.80
C GLU A 140 -7.50 -24.16 -8.21
N LEU A 141 -7.36 -23.51 -9.36
CA LEU A 141 -6.09 -22.98 -9.84
C LEU A 141 -5.52 -21.94 -8.86
N THR A 142 -6.34 -21.06 -8.30
CA THR A 142 -5.91 -20.06 -7.31
C THR A 142 -5.38 -20.73 -6.05
N LYS A 143 -6.07 -21.77 -5.56
CA LYS A 143 -5.57 -22.58 -4.44
C LYS A 143 -4.22 -23.21 -4.76
N ALA A 144 -4.08 -23.81 -5.94
CA ALA A 144 -2.81 -24.39 -6.39
C ALA A 144 -1.70 -23.32 -6.54
N GLY A 145 -2.05 -22.12 -7.01
CA GLY A 145 -1.13 -21.00 -7.16
C GLY A 145 -0.55 -20.53 -5.83
N ILE A 146 -1.39 -20.46 -4.79
CA ILE A 146 -0.95 -20.11 -3.43
C ILE A 146 -0.01 -21.19 -2.88
N ILE A 147 -0.37 -22.47 -2.99
CA ILE A 147 0.43 -23.59 -2.46
C ILE A 147 1.82 -23.65 -3.11
N HIS A 148 1.88 -23.46 -4.42
CA HIS A 148 3.12 -23.59 -5.19
C HIS A 148 3.86 -22.26 -5.39
N ASN A 149 3.38 -21.16 -4.82
CA ASN A 149 3.90 -19.80 -5.01
C ASN A 149 4.04 -19.43 -6.50
N LEU A 150 2.92 -19.50 -7.21
CA LEU A 150 2.76 -19.15 -8.63
C LEU A 150 1.87 -17.91 -8.74
N THR A 151 2.17 -17.04 -9.69
CA THR A 151 1.28 -15.93 -10.06
C THR A 151 0.35 -16.38 -11.17
N ILE A 152 -0.95 -16.17 -11.02
CA ILE A 152 -1.92 -16.48 -12.06
C ILE A 152 -2.25 -15.20 -12.81
N MET A 153 -2.13 -15.24 -14.13
CA MET A 153 -2.50 -14.15 -15.02
C MET A 153 -3.64 -14.62 -15.91
N LEU A 154 -4.79 -13.95 -15.82
CA LEU A 154 -5.97 -14.26 -16.62
C LEU A 154 -5.91 -13.47 -17.93
N ALA A 155 -6.26 -14.13 -19.03
CA ALA A 155 -6.46 -13.50 -20.33
C ALA A 155 -7.82 -13.94 -20.89
N TRP A 156 -8.58 -12.98 -21.41
CA TRP A 156 -9.90 -13.22 -22.02
C TRP A 156 -9.83 -13.45 -23.53
N SER A 157 -8.67 -13.22 -24.13
CA SER A 157 -8.42 -13.51 -25.54
C SER A 157 -6.98 -13.99 -25.78
N PRO A 158 -6.73 -14.76 -26.85
CA PRO A 158 -5.37 -15.14 -27.24
C PRO A 158 -4.49 -13.92 -27.58
N ALA A 159 -5.09 -12.83 -28.07
CA ALA A 159 -4.39 -11.58 -28.36
C ALA A 159 -3.86 -10.90 -27.09
N GLU A 160 -4.69 -10.85 -26.04
CA GLU A 160 -4.30 -10.34 -24.73
C GLU A 160 -3.21 -11.21 -24.09
N ALA A 161 -3.35 -12.54 -24.19
CA ALA A 161 -2.34 -13.49 -23.72
C ALA A 161 -0.97 -13.26 -24.37
N GLY A 162 -0.92 -13.09 -25.71
CA GLY A 162 0.31 -12.76 -26.42
C GLY A 162 0.91 -11.42 -25.97
N ARG A 163 0.06 -10.40 -25.81
CA ARG A 163 0.48 -9.08 -25.31
C ARG A 163 1.06 -9.13 -23.89
N TYR A 164 0.55 -9.99 -23.01
CA TYR A 164 1.14 -10.18 -21.69
C TYR A 164 2.54 -10.76 -21.75
N VAL A 165 2.78 -11.77 -22.59
CA VAL A 165 4.13 -12.34 -22.77
C VAL A 165 5.10 -11.27 -23.27
N GLU A 166 4.69 -10.45 -24.24
CA GLU A 166 5.49 -9.31 -24.72
C GLU A 166 5.76 -8.30 -23.61
N LEU A 167 4.74 -7.96 -22.81
CA LEU A 167 4.87 -6.97 -21.75
C LEU A 167 5.84 -7.45 -20.66
N TYR A 168 5.82 -8.74 -20.30
CA TYR A 168 6.81 -9.30 -19.38
C TYR A 168 8.24 -9.17 -19.89
N LYS A 169 8.45 -9.26 -21.22
CA LYS A 169 9.75 -9.02 -21.82
C LYS A 169 10.12 -7.53 -21.83
N ALA A 170 9.21 -6.68 -22.25
CA ALA A 170 9.43 -5.23 -22.31
C ALA A 170 9.73 -4.63 -20.93
N LEU A 171 9.11 -5.16 -19.87
CA LEU A 171 9.27 -4.68 -18.51
C LEU A 171 10.46 -5.30 -17.75
N GLU A 172 11.34 -6.07 -18.41
CA GLU A 172 12.51 -6.70 -17.76
C GLU A 172 13.41 -5.70 -17.03
N ASN A 173 13.65 -4.55 -17.67
CA ASN A 173 14.56 -3.51 -17.18
C ASN A 173 13.82 -2.28 -16.62
N THR A 174 12.49 -2.34 -16.52
CA THR A 174 11.70 -1.19 -16.03
C THR A 174 11.81 -1.11 -14.51
N PRO A 175 12.24 0.04 -13.95
CA PRO A 175 12.32 0.21 -12.51
C PRO A 175 10.92 0.21 -11.87
N ALA A 176 10.84 -0.24 -10.61
CA ALA A 176 9.60 -0.25 -9.83
C ALA A 176 8.99 1.14 -9.57
N THR A 177 9.65 2.21 -10.00
CA THR A 177 9.17 3.60 -9.90
C THR A 177 7.88 3.85 -10.69
N MET A 178 7.62 3.06 -11.75
CA MET A 178 6.38 3.16 -12.53
C MET A 178 5.14 2.71 -11.73
N ILE A 179 5.32 1.88 -10.71
CA ILE A 179 4.22 1.33 -9.88
C ILE A 179 4.02 2.19 -8.62
N LYS A 180 5.03 2.95 -8.21
CA LYS A 180 4.92 3.86 -7.06
C LYS A 180 3.97 5.00 -7.39
N GLU A 181 3.12 5.34 -6.43
CA GLU A 181 2.32 6.57 -6.49
C GLU A 181 3.26 7.76 -6.66
N ARG A 182 3.08 8.50 -7.75
CA ARG A 182 3.79 9.75 -7.97
C ARG A 182 3.17 10.79 -7.06
N GLN A 183 3.82 11.05 -5.93
CA GLN A 183 3.44 12.18 -5.09
C GLN A 183 3.56 13.46 -5.92
N LYS A 184 2.53 14.30 -5.88
CA LYS A 184 2.60 15.61 -6.52
C LYS A 184 3.62 16.45 -5.74
N GLU A 185 4.55 17.09 -6.45
CA GLU A 185 5.58 17.94 -5.82
C GLU A 185 5.04 19.31 -5.41
N ASP A 186 3.98 19.78 -6.07
CA ASP A 186 3.42 21.09 -5.81
C ASP A 186 2.75 21.18 -4.43
N TYR A 187 3.08 22.22 -3.67
CA TYR A 187 2.51 22.47 -2.34
C TYR A 187 0.98 22.54 -2.37
N MET A 188 0.41 23.30 -3.33
CA MET A 188 -1.04 23.45 -3.47
C MET A 188 -1.71 22.09 -3.73
N SER A 189 -1.11 21.28 -4.59
CA SER A 189 -1.60 19.94 -4.90
C SER A 189 -1.61 19.01 -3.67
N ARG A 190 -0.57 19.08 -2.83
CA ARG A 190 -0.51 18.31 -1.57
C ARG A 190 -1.59 18.77 -0.59
N VAL A 191 -1.84 20.08 -0.49
CA VAL A 191 -2.90 20.60 0.39
C VAL A 191 -4.28 20.19 -0.13
N GLU A 192 -4.53 20.26 -1.44
CA GLU A 192 -5.76 19.75 -2.03
C GLU A 192 -5.98 18.27 -1.70
N ASP A 193 -4.96 17.43 -1.85
CA ASP A 193 -5.06 16.00 -1.57
C ASP A 193 -5.34 15.74 -0.07
N VAL A 194 -4.75 16.52 0.84
CA VAL A 194 -5.01 16.44 2.29
C VAL A 194 -6.43 16.90 2.63
N VAL A 195 -6.87 18.06 2.11
CA VAL A 195 -8.17 18.63 2.44
C VAL A 195 -9.31 17.81 1.83
N THR A 196 -9.13 17.28 0.62
CA THR A 196 -10.13 16.43 -0.05
C THR A 196 -10.23 15.02 0.53
N SER A 197 -9.36 14.64 1.46
CA SER A 197 -9.54 13.41 2.25
C SER A 197 -10.82 13.46 3.11
N VAL A 198 -11.28 14.67 3.48
CA VAL A 198 -12.51 14.87 4.26
C VAL A 198 -13.73 14.73 3.35
N LYS A 199 -14.64 13.82 3.72
CA LYS A 199 -15.82 13.49 2.91
C LYS A 199 -16.71 14.70 2.62
N GLY A 200 -16.75 15.10 1.35
CA GLY A 200 -17.59 16.19 0.86
C GLY A 200 -16.92 17.56 0.83
N VAL A 201 -15.60 17.61 1.07
CA VAL A 201 -14.77 18.79 0.82
C VAL A 201 -14.13 18.65 -0.55
N ASN A 202 -14.26 19.68 -1.39
CA ASN A 202 -13.76 19.70 -2.76
C ASN A 202 -12.42 20.44 -2.89
N LYS A 203 -11.79 20.36 -4.07
CA LYS A 203 -10.55 21.12 -4.38
C LYS A 203 -10.74 22.64 -4.27
N THR A 204 -11.90 23.13 -4.67
CA THR A 204 -12.28 24.55 -4.53
C THR A 204 -12.36 24.98 -3.07
N ASP A 205 -12.82 24.09 -2.20
CA ASP A 205 -12.95 24.36 -0.77
C ASP A 205 -11.56 24.41 -0.10
N ALA A 206 -10.61 23.60 -0.58
CA ALA A 206 -9.21 23.63 -0.15
C ALA A 206 -8.52 24.95 -0.53
N LEU A 207 -8.77 25.47 -1.74
CA LEU A 207 -8.34 26.82 -2.13
C LEU A 207 -8.93 27.88 -1.20
N GLY A 208 -10.23 27.80 -0.91
CA GLY A 208 -10.89 28.72 0.01
C GLY A 208 -10.29 28.72 1.43
N LEU A 209 -9.96 27.55 1.97
CA LEU A 209 -9.29 27.43 3.27
C LEU A 209 -7.92 28.11 3.29
N ILE A 210 -7.10 27.87 2.27
CA ILE A 210 -5.76 28.46 2.19
C ILE A 210 -5.84 29.96 1.95
N MET A 211 -6.77 30.44 1.12
CA MET A 211 -6.95 31.87 0.87
C MET A 211 -7.39 32.64 2.13
N MET A 212 -8.24 32.03 2.97
CA MET A 212 -8.74 32.67 4.19
C MET A 212 -7.73 32.60 5.35
N PHE A 213 -7.11 31.44 5.57
CA PHE A 213 -6.25 31.20 6.73
C PHE A 213 -4.75 31.26 6.46
N GLY A 214 -4.33 31.28 5.19
CA GLY A 214 -2.93 31.32 4.74
C GLY A 214 -2.13 30.03 4.99
N SER A 215 -2.45 29.27 6.03
CA SER A 215 -1.74 28.05 6.41
C SER A 215 -2.69 26.94 6.88
N MET A 216 -2.31 25.68 6.63
CA MET A 216 -3.06 24.51 7.10
C MET A 216 -3.13 24.43 8.63
N ARG A 217 -2.09 24.89 9.33
CA ARG A 217 -2.08 24.99 10.79
C ARG A 217 -3.18 25.90 11.30
N ALA A 218 -3.32 27.09 10.69
CA ALA A 218 -4.36 28.02 11.05
C ALA A 218 -5.76 27.46 10.75
N ALA A 219 -5.93 26.80 9.59
CA ALA A 219 -7.19 26.16 9.21
C ALA A 219 -7.62 25.01 10.14
N VAL A 220 -6.67 24.28 10.71
CA VAL A 220 -6.92 23.18 11.68
C VAL A 220 -7.33 23.73 13.06
N ASN A 221 -6.71 24.83 13.49
CA ASN A 221 -6.99 25.43 14.79
C ASN A 221 -8.20 26.40 14.79
N ALA A 222 -8.68 26.81 13.61
CA ALA A 222 -9.82 27.71 13.47
C ALA A 222 -11.10 27.16 14.11
N SER A 223 -11.96 28.06 14.62
CA SER A 223 -13.27 27.69 15.16
C SER A 223 -14.25 27.29 14.04
N GLU A 224 -15.32 26.56 14.40
CA GLU A 224 -16.36 26.17 13.43
C GLU A 224 -16.98 27.41 12.77
N GLU A 225 -17.16 28.50 13.51
CA GLU A 225 -17.68 29.78 13.01
C GLU A 225 -16.75 30.42 11.98
N GLN A 226 -15.43 30.42 12.22
CA GLN A 226 -14.45 30.98 11.29
C GLN A 226 -14.36 30.17 10.00
N VAL A 227 -14.44 28.84 10.08
CA VAL A 227 -14.45 27.97 8.91
C VAL A 227 -15.76 28.12 8.12
N GLY A 228 -16.87 28.40 8.80
CA GLY A 228 -18.16 28.69 8.17
C GLY A 228 -18.19 30.01 7.39
N LEU A 229 -17.26 30.94 7.63
CA LEU A 229 -17.17 32.21 6.91
C LEU A 229 -16.59 32.06 5.51
N ILE A 230 -15.98 30.91 5.18
CA ILE A 230 -15.38 30.68 3.87
C ILE A 230 -16.48 30.56 2.81
N PRO A 231 -16.38 31.26 1.67
CA PRO A 231 -17.36 31.15 0.61
C PRO A 231 -17.48 29.70 0.10
N GLY A 232 -18.70 29.18 0.03
CA GLY A 232 -18.97 27.81 -0.43
C GLY A 232 -18.86 26.72 0.65
N TRP A 233 -18.48 27.10 1.88
CA TRP A 233 -18.55 26.24 3.05
C TRP A 233 -19.93 26.36 3.71
N GLY A 234 -20.68 25.26 3.68
CA GLY A 234 -21.94 25.16 4.43
C GLY A 234 -21.72 24.46 5.76
N GLU A 235 -22.65 24.61 6.70
CA GLU A 235 -22.60 24.02 8.06
C GLU A 235 -22.23 22.52 8.05
N LYS A 236 -22.73 21.75 7.07
CA LYS A 236 -22.42 20.33 6.94
C LYS A 236 -20.96 20.06 6.60
N LYS A 237 -20.32 20.89 5.78
CA LYS A 237 -18.88 20.77 5.43
C LYS A 237 -18.04 21.21 6.62
N THR A 238 -18.40 22.33 7.23
CA THR A 238 -17.72 22.90 8.39
C THR A 238 -17.72 21.91 9.56
N ARG A 239 -18.88 21.35 9.91
CA ARG A 239 -18.98 20.33 10.96
C ARG A 239 -18.14 19.10 10.66
N ARG A 240 -18.13 18.62 9.41
CA ARG A 240 -17.33 17.46 9.00
C ARG A 240 -15.82 17.74 9.06
N TRP A 241 -15.40 18.94 8.68
CA TRP A 241 -14.02 19.37 8.79
C TRP A 241 -13.58 19.44 10.24
N CYS A 242 -14.34 20.15 11.08
CA CYS A 242 -14.05 20.25 12.50
C CYS A 242 -14.06 18.88 13.19
N ALA A 243 -15.01 18.00 12.84
CA ALA A 243 -15.03 16.62 13.32
C ALA A 243 -13.79 15.84 12.85
N ALA A 244 -13.44 15.89 11.56
CA ALA A 244 -12.27 15.18 11.04
C ALA A 244 -10.94 15.63 11.67
N VAL A 245 -10.84 16.90 12.04
CA VAL A 245 -9.62 17.49 12.60
C VAL A 245 -9.53 17.33 14.13
N ARG A 246 -10.67 17.36 14.84
CA ARG A 246 -10.72 17.41 16.30
C ARG A 246 -11.20 16.12 16.96
N GLU A 247 -11.83 15.21 16.22
CA GLU A 247 -12.23 13.92 16.79
C GLU A 247 -10.99 13.10 17.19
N ASN A 248 -11.07 12.50 18.38
CA ASN A 248 -10.05 11.59 18.84
C ASN A 248 -9.98 10.35 17.94
N PHE A 249 -8.77 9.86 17.69
CA PHE A 249 -8.59 8.57 17.02
C PHE A 249 -9.29 7.48 17.82
N ARG A 250 -10.22 6.76 17.18
CA ARG A 250 -10.88 5.61 17.79
C ARG A 250 -9.84 4.49 18.00
N VAL A 251 -9.45 4.25 19.24
CA VAL A 251 -8.65 3.08 19.62
C VAL A 251 -9.62 1.91 19.78
N GLY A 252 -9.64 1.01 18.81
CA GLY A 252 -10.56 -0.14 18.77
C GLY A 252 -11.75 0.11 17.83
N GLY A 253 -11.92 -0.80 16.86
CA GLY A 253 -12.90 -0.65 15.79
C GLY A 253 -14.33 -0.49 16.30
N ALA A 254 -15.05 0.46 15.70
CA ALA A 254 -16.52 0.57 15.54
C ALA A 254 -17.46 0.20 16.72
N VAL A 255 -16.99 0.10 17.96
CA VAL A 255 -17.82 -0.10 19.15
C VAL A 255 -17.54 1.06 20.07
N LEU A 256 -18.29 2.15 19.89
CA LEU A 256 -18.56 3.24 20.84
C LEU A 256 -19.33 4.30 20.05
N LYS A 257 -20.64 4.06 19.90
CA LYS A 257 -21.63 5.08 19.52
C LYS A 257 -22.85 4.97 20.43
N LYS A 258 -22.61 4.66 21.70
CA LYS A 258 -23.66 4.53 22.71
C LYS A 258 -23.09 4.82 24.10
N ARG A 259 -22.63 6.05 24.32
CA ARG A 259 -22.29 6.50 25.68
C ARG A 259 -22.38 8.00 25.97
N ASP A 260 -22.82 8.83 25.02
CA ASP A 260 -22.87 10.30 25.25
C ASP A 260 -24.28 10.87 25.45
N GLU A 261 -25.32 10.04 25.57
CA GLU A 261 -26.71 10.51 25.79
C GLU A 261 -27.32 10.08 27.14
N ALA A 262 -26.54 9.49 28.04
CA ALA A 262 -27.03 9.13 29.37
C ALA A 262 -26.02 9.51 30.47
N GLU A 263 -26.45 10.50 31.26
CA GLU A 263 -26.03 10.80 32.62
C GLU A 263 -24.70 11.55 32.81
N GLY A 264 -24.81 12.63 33.59
CA GLY A 264 -23.70 13.48 33.98
C GLY A 264 -22.67 12.75 34.84
N GLY A 265 -21.42 13.22 34.70
CA GLY A 265 -20.38 13.21 35.71
C GLY A 265 -20.06 11.87 36.36
N VAL A 266 -19.27 11.03 35.69
CA VAL A 266 -18.08 10.40 36.29
C VAL A 266 -17.06 10.18 35.16
N GLU A 267 -16.00 10.98 35.14
CA GLU A 267 -14.82 10.73 34.30
C GLU A 267 -14.18 9.40 34.72
N THR A 268 -14.37 8.34 33.93
CA THR A 268 -13.45 7.21 33.99
C THR A 268 -12.26 7.55 33.10
N THR A 269 -11.31 8.29 33.66
CA THR A 269 -9.98 8.49 33.08
C THR A 269 -9.29 7.12 33.03
N VAL A 270 -9.21 6.53 31.83
CA VAL A 270 -8.19 5.51 31.58
C VAL A 270 -6.88 6.27 31.53
N LEU A 271 -6.18 6.29 32.67
CA LEU A 271 -4.80 6.79 32.77
C LEU A 271 -3.94 5.93 31.83
N LEU A 272 -3.69 6.44 30.62
CA LEU A 272 -2.49 6.09 29.89
C LEU A 272 -1.34 6.56 30.77
N ASN A 273 -0.66 5.65 31.47
CA ASN A 273 0.53 6.02 32.23
C ASN A 273 1.45 6.79 31.29
N PRO A 274 1.68 8.10 31.52
CA PRO A 274 2.61 8.85 30.73
C PRO A 274 3.98 8.22 30.95
N MET A 275 4.54 7.65 29.89
CA MET A 275 5.90 7.12 29.88
C MET A 275 6.83 8.20 30.41
N GLU A 276 7.56 7.89 31.47
CA GLU A 276 8.41 8.86 32.17
C GLU A 276 9.43 9.47 31.19
N ASP A 277 9.77 10.73 31.38
CA ASP A 277 10.63 11.47 30.45
C ASP A 277 12.01 10.80 30.27
N GLU A 278 12.45 10.02 31.25
CA GLU A 278 13.68 9.25 31.22
C GLU A 278 13.61 8.06 30.23
N GLU A 279 12.49 7.34 30.22
CA GLU A 279 12.23 6.27 29.24
C GLU A 279 12.05 6.85 27.84
N ARG A 280 11.42 8.02 27.71
CA ARG A 280 11.27 8.73 26.42
C ARG A 280 12.62 9.16 25.87
N LEU A 281 13.50 9.68 26.71
CA LEU A 281 14.88 10.02 26.33
C LEU A 281 15.71 8.79 25.96
N ALA A 282 15.51 7.67 26.65
CA ALA A 282 16.17 6.41 26.34
C ALA A 282 15.71 5.86 24.98
N LEU A 283 14.40 5.96 24.68
CA LEU A 283 13.83 5.56 23.39
C LEU A 283 14.32 6.46 22.25
N ASN A 284 14.37 7.78 22.45
CA ASN A 284 14.88 8.72 21.46
C ASN A 284 16.37 8.50 21.14
N ARG A 285 17.17 8.14 22.15
CA ARG A 285 18.58 7.73 21.95
C ARG A 285 18.69 6.42 21.18
N ARG A 286 17.81 5.45 21.44
CA ARG A 286 17.78 4.15 20.74
C ARG A 286 17.30 4.27 19.28
N LEU A 287 16.50 5.29 18.98
CA LEU A 287 15.96 5.59 17.65
C LEU A 287 16.78 6.63 16.86
N GLY A 288 17.88 7.15 17.42
CA GLY A 288 18.76 8.10 16.75
C GLY A 288 18.16 9.49 16.52
N ILE A 289 17.14 9.88 17.29
CA ILE A 289 16.47 11.18 17.18
C ILE A 289 17.18 12.17 18.11
N ALA A 290 17.94 13.11 17.55
CA ALA A 290 18.62 14.16 18.32
C ALA A 290 17.60 15.20 18.82
N GLY A 291 17.54 15.40 20.15
CA GLY A 291 16.72 16.45 20.77
C GLY A 291 17.38 17.84 20.72
N PRO A 292 16.60 18.93 20.86
CA PRO A 292 17.12 20.29 20.82
C PRO A 292 18.00 20.63 22.04
N ALA A 293 18.97 21.51 21.85
CA ALA A 293 19.95 21.92 22.86
C ALA A 293 19.31 22.67 24.05
N LYS A 294 19.76 22.33 25.27
CA LYS A 294 19.33 22.91 26.55
C LYS A 294 19.79 24.38 26.68
N VAL A 295 18.85 25.31 26.81
CA VAL A 295 19.10 26.67 27.34
C VAL A 295 18.94 26.60 28.87
N LYS A 296 19.97 27.00 29.62
CA LYS A 296 19.91 27.10 31.09
C LYS A 296 19.09 28.34 31.48
N GLN A 297 17.95 28.15 32.14
CA GLN A 297 17.28 29.20 32.91
C GLN A 297 17.82 29.17 34.34
N LYS A 298 18.07 30.36 34.88
CA LYS A 298 18.47 30.65 36.25
C LYS A 298 17.23 31.24 36.90
N GLU A 299 16.63 30.56 37.86
CA GLU A 299 15.52 31.04 38.67
C GLU A 299 16.09 31.82 39.86
N ASP A 300 15.51 32.99 40.14
CA ASP A 300 15.33 33.62 41.45
C ASP A 300 14.46 34.87 41.19
N ILE A 301 13.17 34.82 41.51
CA ILE A 301 12.29 35.99 41.62
C ILE A 301 11.51 35.84 42.93
N GLU A 302 11.81 36.73 43.88
CA GLU A 302 11.09 36.92 45.15
C GLU A 302 9.63 37.35 44.92
N MET A 303 8.71 36.78 45.70
CA MET A 303 7.35 37.29 45.84
C MET A 303 7.37 38.52 46.76
N ILE A 304 6.76 39.62 46.32
CA ILE A 304 6.50 40.80 47.15
C ILE A 304 5.11 40.62 47.76
N GLU A 305 5.04 40.45 49.08
CA GLU A 305 3.81 40.54 49.86
C GLU A 305 3.45 42.03 50.00
N LEU A 306 2.22 42.41 49.61
CA LEU A 306 1.69 43.76 49.77
C LEU A 306 0.81 43.78 51.02
N ASP A 307 1.04 44.75 51.89
CA ASP A 307 0.34 44.88 53.17
C ASP A 307 -1.11 45.36 52.97
N GLU A 308 -1.99 45.04 53.93
CA GLU A 308 -3.44 45.31 53.85
C GLU A 308 -3.78 46.81 53.63
N ASP A 309 -2.90 47.71 54.08
CA ASP A 309 -3.04 49.16 53.93
C ASP A 309 -2.80 49.64 52.47
N GLU A 310 -1.95 48.95 51.69
CA GLU A 310 -1.69 49.30 50.28
C GLU A 310 -2.81 48.81 49.36
N VAL A 311 -3.43 47.68 49.69
CA VAL A 311 -4.61 47.15 48.99
C VAL A 311 -5.82 48.07 49.21
N GLN A 312 -5.99 48.59 50.43
CA GLN A 312 -7.07 49.51 50.77
C GLN A 312 -6.94 50.86 50.03
N ALA A 313 -5.73 51.40 49.91
CA ALA A 313 -5.47 52.63 49.16
C ALA A 313 -5.75 52.49 47.64
N MET A 314 -5.52 51.31 47.06
CA MET A 314 -5.84 51.04 45.65
C MET A 314 -7.36 50.99 45.40
N ILE A 315 -8.12 50.39 46.31
CA ILE A 315 -9.59 50.28 46.21
C ILE A 315 -10.24 51.66 46.32
N GLU A 316 -9.76 52.52 47.22
CA GLU A 316 -10.29 53.88 47.40
C GLU A 316 -10.01 54.78 46.17
N MET A 317 -8.84 54.62 45.54
CA MET A 317 -8.50 55.36 44.31
C MET A 317 -9.40 54.95 43.13
N GLU A 318 -9.76 53.66 43.05
CA GLU A 318 -10.63 53.12 42.00
C GLU A 318 -12.10 53.54 42.20
N GLU A 319 -12.59 53.63 43.44
CA GLU A 319 -13.92 54.17 43.74
C GLU A 319 -14.05 55.67 43.44
N GLU A 320 -13.00 56.46 43.69
CA GLU A 320 -12.98 57.88 43.34
C GLU A 320 -13.00 58.09 41.82
N GLU A 321 -12.27 57.25 41.07
CA GLU A 321 -12.29 57.27 39.61
C GLU A 321 -13.66 56.87 39.03
N ARG A 322 -14.37 55.95 39.67
CA ARG A 322 -15.75 55.56 39.28
C ARG A 322 -16.75 56.67 39.55
N ARG A 323 -16.61 57.43 40.65
CA ARG A 323 -17.46 58.61 40.93
C ARG A 323 -17.23 59.75 39.92
N ARG A 324 -16.03 59.86 39.34
CA ARG A 324 -15.73 60.86 38.29
C ARG A 324 -16.32 60.51 36.91
N LYS A 325 -16.77 59.27 36.66
CA LYS A 325 -17.18 58.78 35.33
C LYS A 325 -18.70 58.72 35.06
N MET A 326 -19.59 59.23 35.92
CA MET A 326 -21.03 59.34 35.59
C MET A 326 -21.34 60.62 34.78
N PRO A 327 -21.97 60.53 33.58
CA PRO A 327 -22.51 61.70 32.89
C PRO A 327 -23.92 62.08 33.38
N GLN A 328 -24.18 63.37 33.54
CA GLN A 328 -25.51 63.96 33.79
C GLN A 328 -26.34 64.07 32.49
N ASP A 329 -27.66 63.90 32.65
CA ASP A 329 -28.73 63.93 31.64
C ASP A 329 -28.86 65.22 30.81
N GLY A 330 -29.42 65.09 29.58
CA GLY A 330 -30.35 66.12 29.05
C GLY A 330 -30.41 66.40 27.54
N LYS A 331 -31.47 65.84 26.89
CA LYS A 331 -32.50 66.56 26.08
C LYS A 331 -32.26 66.95 24.59
N VAL A 332 -32.94 66.21 23.69
CA VAL A 332 -33.95 66.62 22.65
C VAL A 332 -33.55 67.36 21.34
N ASP A 333 -34.20 66.89 20.25
CA ASP A 333 -34.67 67.53 18.99
C ASP A 333 -33.85 67.55 17.68
N THR A 334 -34.30 66.68 16.75
CA THR A 334 -34.81 66.92 15.36
C THR A 334 -34.00 67.62 14.25
N THR A 335 -34.34 67.15 13.03
CA THR A 335 -34.24 67.74 11.66
C THR A 335 -32.98 67.42 10.84
N GLY A 336 -33.04 67.12 9.53
CA GLY A 336 -34.13 67.17 8.53
C GLY A 336 -33.81 66.44 7.21
N ALA A 337 -34.84 66.10 6.43
CA ALA A 337 -35.15 66.63 5.07
C ALA A 337 -34.50 65.85 3.89
N ALA A 338 -35.10 65.56 2.73
CA ALA A 338 -36.43 65.78 2.13
C ALA A 338 -36.57 65.01 0.78
N LYS A 339 -37.82 65.04 0.23
CA LYS A 339 -38.32 64.81 -1.17
C LYS A 339 -38.90 63.43 -1.52
N GLN A 340 -40.25 63.31 -1.66
CA GLN A 340 -41.10 63.46 -2.89
C GLN A 340 -40.96 62.24 -3.84
N LYS A 341 -41.99 61.55 -4.37
CA LYS A 341 -43.35 61.91 -4.81
C LYS A 341 -44.13 60.63 -5.21
N ALA A 342 -45.48 60.75 -5.24
CA ALA A 342 -46.47 60.05 -6.07
C ALA A 342 -47.08 58.68 -5.64
N ALA A 343 -48.42 58.70 -5.53
CA ALA A 343 -49.38 57.58 -5.41
C ALA A 343 -49.87 57.13 -6.81
N PRO A 344 -50.88 56.23 -7.00
CA PRO A 344 -51.66 55.41 -6.06
C PRO A 344 -51.84 53.91 -6.47
N SER A 345 -52.31 53.04 -5.57
CA SER A 345 -53.37 52.06 -5.86
C SER A 345 -53.81 51.29 -4.60
N THR A 346 -55.09 50.96 -4.60
CA THR A 346 -55.99 50.60 -3.51
C THR A 346 -55.96 49.11 -3.17
N THR A 347 -56.11 48.74 -1.89
CA THR A 347 -57.14 47.80 -1.31
C THR A 347 -56.63 47.10 -0.02
N THR A 348 -57.31 47.43 1.09
CA THR A 348 -57.69 46.65 2.31
C THR A 348 -57.07 45.24 2.47
N THR A 349 -56.52 44.76 3.59
CA THR A 349 -57.15 44.56 4.93
C THR A 349 -56.12 43.99 5.94
N THR A 350 -56.11 44.47 7.20
CA THR A 350 -55.87 43.77 8.50
C THR A 350 -54.87 42.60 8.60
N THR A 351 -53.70 42.76 9.25
CA THR A 351 -53.37 42.52 10.69
C THR A 351 -53.28 41.05 11.16
N THR A 352 -52.29 40.81 12.02
CA THR A 352 -52.09 39.74 13.04
C THR A 352 -51.40 38.41 12.66
N THR A 353 -50.09 38.39 12.98
CA THR A 353 -49.38 37.40 13.84
C THR A 353 -49.66 35.91 13.62
N THR A 354 -48.71 35.25 12.96
CA THR A 354 -48.56 33.79 12.79
C THR A 354 -48.11 33.03 14.05
N GLU A 355 -47.96 33.71 15.19
CA GLU A 355 -47.39 33.11 16.41
C GLU A 355 -48.45 32.36 17.26
N ASP A 356 -49.72 32.77 17.20
CA ASP A 356 -50.82 32.11 17.94
C ASP A 356 -51.24 30.75 17.34
N GLY A 357 -51.04 30.56 16.03
CA GLY A 357 -51.41 29.32 15.35
C GLY A 357 -50.45 28.15 15.66
N VAL A 358 -49.18 28.44 15.91
CA VAL A 358 -48.15 27.42 16.17
C VAL A 358 -48.25 26.90 17.61
N MET A 359 -48.54 27.78 18.56
CA MET A 359 -48.75 27.42 19.97
C MET A 359 -50.01 26.56 20.18
N ALA A 360 -51.09 26.81 19.43
CA ALA A 360 -52.30 25.99 19.47
C ALA A 360 -52.11 24.59 18.85
N ALA A 361 -51.22 24.45 17.86
CA ALA A 361 -50.87 23.15 17.26
C ALA A 361 -49.97 22.29 18.15
N LEU A 362 -49.03 22.91 18.88
CA LEU A 362 -48.15 22.24 19.85
C LEU A 362 -48.92 21.71 21.08
N ALA A 363 -49.98 22.39 21.50
CA ALA A 363 -50.83 21.94 22.62
C ALA A 363 -51.67 20.69 22.29
N LYS A 364 -51.98 20.42 21.01
CA LYS A 364 -52.73 19.24 20.58
C LYS A 364 -51.87 17.98 20.40
N LEU A 365 -50.56 18.10 20.23
CA LEU A 365 -49.65 16.95 20.08
C LEU A 365 -49.21 16.35 21.42
N ARG A 366 -49.39 17.07 22.53
CA ARG A 366 -48.93 16.65 23.87
C ARG A 366 -49.96 15.82 24.65
N LYS A 367 -51.06 15.42 24.02
CA LYS A 367 -52.14 14.60 24.61
C LYS A 367 -52.50 13.36 23.79
N GLN A 368 -51.58 12.85 22.96
CA GLN A 368 -51.67 11.50 22.38
C GLN A 368 -50.65 10.58 23.01
#